data_AF-A0A4Y2Q5Q1-F1
#
_entry.id   AF-A0A4Y2Q5Q1-F1
#
_cell.length_a   1.000
_cell.length_b   1.000
_cell.length_c   1.000
_cell.angle_alpha   90.00
_cell.angle_beta   90.00
_cell.angle_gamma   90.00
#
_symmetry.space_group_name_H-M   'P 1'
#
loop_
_entity.id
_entity.type
_entity.pdbx_description
1 polymer ?
#
loop_
_entity_poly.entity_id
_entity_poly.type
_entity_poly.pdbx_seq_one_letter_code
_entity_poly.pdbx_strand_id
1 'polypeptide(L)'
;MQKRSDLSDVQNGMIIGFRAKGGSISETGNFLNCSRAAVVKVYRAWQYDTIQNQRRGTCSAPRTIDDRGERRLRRCVRANRRATVEQLTVQMNQGVT
;
A
#
# COMPACT_ATOMS: atom_id res chain seq x y z
N MET A 1 -24.18 20.83 -0.75
CA MET A 1 -23.00 19.92 -0.72
C MET A 1 -22.50 19.76 -2.16
N GLN A 2 -21.34 20.30 -2.51
CA GLN A 2 -20.76 20.08 -3.85
C GLN A 2 -20.49 18.57 -4.02
N LYS A 3 -21.06 17.97 -5.06
CA LYS A 3 -20.76 16.58 -5.46
C LYS A 3 -19.25 16.48 -5.68
N ARG A 4 -18.57 15.67 -4.87
CA ARG A 4 -17.20 15.25 -5.12
C ARG A 4 -17.23 14.27 -6.29
N SER A 5 -17.21 14.77 -7.52
CA SER A 5 -16.84 13.95 -8.66
C SER A 5 -15.36 13.64 -8.50
N ASP A 6 -15.05 12.39 -8.18
CA ASP A 6 -13.67 11.93 -8.16
C ASP A 6 -13.07 12.06 -9.57
N LEU A 7 -11.81 12.51 -9.64
CA LEU A 7 -11.08 12.66 -10.89
C LEU A 7 -10.92 11.28 -11.57
N SER A 8 -10.99 11.24 -12.90
CA SER A 8 -10.75 10.00 -13.62
C SER A 8 -9.31 9.54 -13.48
N ASP A 9 -9.05 8.24 -13.62
CA ASP A 9 -7.69 7.67 -13.55
C ASP A 9 -6.76 8.31 -14.59
N VAL A 10 -7.31 8.67 -15.76
CA VAL A 10 -6.58 9.40 -16.81
C VAL A 10 -6.16 10.79 -16.32
N GLN A 11 -7.07 11.55 -15.68
CA GLN A 11 -6.75 12.86 -15.11
C GLN A 11 -5.75 12.75 -13.95
N ASN A 12 -5.90 11.75 -13.09
CA ASN A 12 -4.96 11.48 -12.01
C ASN A 12 -3.56 11.18 -12.56
N GLY A 13 -3.46 10.38 -13.62
CA GLY A 13 -2.21 10.09 -14.32
C GLY A 13 -1.57 11.34 -14.93
N MET A 14 -2.37 12.23 -15.55
CA MET A 14 -1.89 13.50 -16.09
C MET A 14 -1.34 14.42 -14.99
N ILE A 15 -2.03 14.52 -13.84
CA ILE A 15 -1.56 15.30 -12.69
C ILE A 15 -0.18 14.80 -12.23
N ILE A 16 -0.03 13.48 -12.07
CA ILE A 16 1.23 12.86 -11.64
C ILE A 16 2.32 13.16 -12.66
N GLY A 17 2.05 12.96 -13.96
CA GLY A 17 3.02 13.17 -15.04
C GLY A 17 3.51 14.62 -15.16
N PHE A 18 2.59 15.60 -15.13
CA PHE A 18 2.96 17.02 -15.19
C PHE A 18 3.77 17.44 -13.97
N ARG A 19 3.36 17.01 -12.77
CA ARG A 19 4.05 17.35 -11.52
C ARG A 19 5.43 16.69 -11.40
N ALA A 20 5.58 15.44 -11.85
CA ALA A 20 6.86 14.74 -11.88
C ALA A 20 7.86 15.38 -12.85
N LYS A 21 7.39 16.03 -13.93
CA LYS A 21 8.22 16.81 -14.85
C LYS A 21 8.54 18.24 -14.36
N GLY A 22 8.11 18.61 -13.16
CA GLY A 22 8.34 19.94 -12.58
C GLY A 22 7.26 20.99 -12.91
N GLY A 23 6.13 20.59 -13.50
CA GLY A 23 5.02 21.49 -13.82
C GLY A 23 4.40 22.14 -12.59
N SER A 24 3.92 23.38 -12.73
CA SER A 24 3.35 24.13 -11.61
C SER A 24 1.96 23.63 -11.22
N ILE A 25 1.56 23.84 -9.95
CA ILE A 25 0.25 23.40 -9.44
C ILE A 25 -0.89 24.13 -10.16
N SER A 26 -0.73 25.43 -10.37
CA SER A 26 -1.74 26.28 -10.99
C SER A 26 -1.95 25.93 -12.46
N GLU A 27 -0.86 25.71 -13.19
CA GLU A 27 -0.90 25.30 -14.60
C GLU A 27 -1.57 23.94 -14.79
N THR A 28 -1.25 22.96 -13.94
CA THR A 28 -1.89 21.63 -13.96
C THR A 28 -3.39 21.72 -13.64
N GLY A 29 -3.75 22.55 -12.66
CA GLY A 29 -5.15 22.79 -12.28
C GLY A 29 -5.96 23.43 -13.40
N ASN A 30 -5.39 24.45 -14.05
CA ASN A 30 -6.01 25.13 -15.18
C ASN A 30 -6.15 24.21 -16.41
N PHE A 31 -5.13 23.40 -16.71
CA PHE A 31 -5.17 22.48 -17.85
C PHE A 31 -6.26 21.41 -17.72
N LEU A 32 -6.45 20.88 -16.51
CA LEU A 32 -7.42 19.82 -16.24
C LEU A 32 -8.78 20.34 -15.75
N ASN A 33 -8.97 21.67 -15.72
CA ASN A 33 -10.13 22.34 -15.13
C ASN A 33 -10.46 21.82 -13.71
N CYS A 34 -9.42 21.56 -12.92
CA CYS A 34 -9.54 21.00 -11.57
C CYS A 34 -8.92 21.95 -10.53
N SER A 35 -9.40 21.85 -9.29
CA SER A 35 -8.92 22.73 -8.22
C SER A 35 -7.44 22.44 -7.89
N ARG A 36 -6.69 23.48 -7.51
CA ARG A 36 -5.31 23.34 -7.00
C ARG A 36 -5.24 22.33 -5.84
N ALA A 37 -6.27 22.26 -5.01
CA ALA A 37 -6.38 21.32 -3.92
C ALA A 37 -6.47 19.85 -4.40
N ALA A 38 -7.20 19.60 -5.49
CA ALA A 38 -7.28 18.28 -6.10
C ALA A 38 -5.92 17.83 -6.64
N VAL A 39 -5.21 18.71 -7.35
CA VAL A 39 -3.84 18.47 -7.85
C VAL A 39 -2.90 18.08 -6.70
N VAL A 40 -2.93 18.84 -5.60
CA VAL A 40 -2.09 18.57 -4.42
C VAL A 40 -2.46 17.24 -3.76
N LYS A 41 -3.76 16.93 -3.65
CA LYS A 41 -4.23 15.68 -3.03
C LYS A 41 -3.75 14.46 -3.83
N VAL A 42 -3.94 14.47 -5.15
CA VAL A 42 -3.53 13.37 -6.05
C VAL A 42 -2.01 13.19 -6.01
N TYR A 43 -1.26 14.28 -6.14
CA TYR A 43 0.20 14.20 -6.16
C TYR A 43 0.77 13.71 -4.83
N ARG A 44 0.22 14.15 -3.69
CA ARG A 44 0.62 13.65 -2.36
C ARG A 44 0.31 12.18 -2.18
N ALA A 45 -0.89 11.73 -2.58
CA ALA A 45 -1.26 10.32 -2.51
C ALA A 45 -0.28 9.44 -3.29
N TRP A 46 0.03 9.83 -4.54
CA TRP A 46 1.04 9.14 -5.35
C TRP A 46 2.43 9.13 -4.71
N GLN A 47 2.88 10.26 -4.14
CA GLN A 47 4.20 10.33 -3.50
C GLN A 47 4.29 9.40 -2.28
N TYR A 48 3.24 9.34 -1.44
CA TYR A 48 3.20 8.42 -0.32
C TYR A 48 3.19 6.96 -0.77
N ASP A 49 2.36 6.60 -1.75
CA ASP A 49 2.32 5.23 -2.28
C ASP A 49 3.65 4.83 -2.93
N THR A 50 4.31 5.74 -3.64
CA THR A 50 5.62 5.48 -4.25
C THR A 50 6.69 5.26 -3.19
N ILE A 51 6.72 6.08 -2.13
CA ILE A 51 7.66 5.91 -1.01
C ILE A 51 7.37 4.63 -0.21
N GLN A 52 6.10 4.32 0.04
CA GLN A 52 5.71 3.09 0.73
C GLN A 52 5.99 1.84 -0.11
N ASN A 53 5.76 1.89 -1.42
CA ASN A 53 6.06 0.78 -2.32
C ASN A 53 7.57 0.62 -2.56
N GLN A 54 8.37 1.70 -2.57
CA GLN A 54 9.83 1.58 -2.54
C GLN A 54 10.33 0.89 -1.26
N ARG A 55 9.74 1.19 -0.11
CA ARG A 55 10.06 0.49 1.16
C ARG A 55 9.66 -0.98 1.15
N ARG A 56 8.71 -1.37 0.31
CA ARG A 56 8.32 -2.77 0.07
C ARG A 56 9.21 -3.46 -0.97
N GLY A 57 9.86 -2.71 -1.85
CA GLY A 57 10.74 -3.22 -2.91
C GLY A 57 12.00 -3.94 -2.41
N THR A 58 12.37 -3.77 -1.14
CA THR A 58 13.47 -4.51 -0.49
C THR A 58 13.02 -5.78 0.23
N CYS A 59 11.71 -6.09 0.28
CA CYS A 59 11.25 -7.43 0.67
C CYS A 59 11.37 -8.38 -0.51
N SER A 60 12.62 -8.74 -0.84
CA SER A 60 12.99 -9.65 -1.92
C SER A 60 12.68 -11.10 -1.56
N ALA A 61 11.40 -11.44 -1.38
CA ALA A 61 10.84 -12.79 -1.48
C ALA A 61 9.33 -12.73 -1.14
N PRO A 62 8.47 -13.44 -1.89
CA PRO A 62 7.14 -13.78 -1.39
C PRO A 62 7.32 -14.49 -0.06
N ARG A 63 6.67 -13.99 1.00
CA ARG A 63 6.67 -14.72 2.27
C ARG A 63 6.02 -16.08 2.04
N THR A 64 6.72 -17.16 2.39
CA THR A 64 6.19 -18.53 2.38
C THR A 64 4.91 -18.66 3.21
N ILE A 65 4.72 -17.74 4.16
CA ILE A 65 3.56 -17.67 5.03
C ILE A 65 2.84 -16.33 4.78
N ASP A 66 1.53 -16.39 4.57
CA ASP A 66 0.69 -15.21 4.44
C ASP A 66 0.48 -14.50 5.80
N ASP A 67 -0.05 -13.29 5.79
CA ASP A 67 -0.24 -12.50 7.03
C ASP A 67 -1.19 -13.20 8.04
N ARG A 68 -2.05 -14.11 7.56
CA ARG A 68 -2.94 -14.93 8.40
C ARG A 68 -2.16 -16.07 9.06
N GLY A 69 -1.31 -16.77 8.29
CA GLY A 69 -0.42 -17.80 8.78
C GLY A 69 0.58 -17.24 9.80
N GLU A 70 1.11 -16.04 9.59
CA GLU A 70 1.99 -15.39 10.57
C GLU A 70 1.27 -15.12 11.90
N ARG A 71 0.02 -14.62 11.83
CA ARG A 71 -0.82 -14.45 13.03
C ARG A 71 -1.13 -15.76 13.74
N ARG A 72 -1.32 -16.87 12.99
CA ARG A 72 -1.52 -18.20 13.58
C ARG A 72 -0.24 -18.70 14.24
N LEU A 73 0.91 -18.56 13.59
CA LEU A 73 2.21 -18.93 14.13
C LEU A 73 2.52 -18.20 15.44
N ARG A 74 2.29 -16.87 15.47
CA ARG A 74 2.46 -16.06 16.69
C ARG A 74 1.60 -16.57 17.86
N ARG A 75 0.36 -17.01 17.58
CA ARG A 75 -0.52 -17.60 18.60
C ARG A 75 -0.01 -18.96 19.07
N CYS A 76 0.40 -19.84 18.14
CA CYS A 76 0.92 -21.17 18.47
C CYS A 76 2.19 -21.09 19.33
N VAL A 77 3.14 -20.22 18.97
CA VAL A 77 4.38 -20.01 19.74
C VAL A 77 4.08 -19.47 21.15
N ARG A 78 3.10 -18.57 21.28
CA ARG A 78 2.70 -18.02 22.59
C ARG A 78 2.04 -19.06 23.48
N ALA A 79 1.19 -19.93 22.91
CA ALA A 79 0.53 -21.01 23.64
C ALA A 79 1.51 -22.12 24.03
N ASN A 80 2.48 -22.41 23.15
CA ASN A 80 3.42 -23.53 23.28
C ASN A 80 4.86 -23.04 23.45
N ARG A 81 5.13 -22.26 24.51
CA ARG A 81 6.45 -21.64 24.74
C ARG A 81 7.62 -22.62 24.90
N ARG A 82 7.33 -23.89 25.21
CA ARG A 82 8.33 -24.97 25.39
C ARG A 82 8.42 -25.92 24.20
N ALA A 83 7.60 -25.73 23.16
CA ALA A 83 7.57 -26.63 22.01
C ALA A 83 8.75 -26.37 21.06
N THR A 84 9.24 -27.42 20.43
CA THR A 84 10.30 -27.34 19.41
C THR A 84 9.74 -26.89 18.07
N VAL A 85 10.62 -26.41 17.18
CA VAL A 85 10.23 -25.93 15.84
C VAL A 85 9.50 -27.02 15.04
N GLU A 86 9.93 -28.28 15.16
CA GLU A 86 9.27 -29.42 14.51
C GLU A 86 7.82 -29.60 14.99
N GLN A 87 7.59 -29.53 16.30
CA GLN A 87 6.26 -29.64 16.89
C GLN A 87 5.35 -28.49 16.46
N LEU A 88 5.87 -27.27 16.40
CA LEU A 88 5.13 -26.09 15.92
C LEU A 88 4.82 -26.20 14.43
N THR A 89 5.71 -26.79 13.64
CA THR A 89 5.51 -26.97 12.19
C THR A 89 4.44 -28.02 11.91
N VAL A 90 4.45 -29.13 12.65
CA VAL A 90 3.38 -30.15 12.60
C VAL A 90 2.03 -29.53 12.98
N GLN A 91 1.97 -28.76 14.06
CA GLN A 91 0.75 -28.08 14.49
C GLN A 91 0.24 -27.07 13.44
N MET A 92 1.15 -26.33 12.79
CA MET A 92 0.82 -25.39 11.72
C MET A 92 0.28 -26.10 10.48
N ASN A 93 0.82 -27.26 10.12
CA ASN A 93 0.39 -28.02 8.95
C ASN A 93 -0.92 -28.77 9.20
N GLN A 94 -1.20 -29.19 10.44
CA GLN A 94 -2.44 -29.87 10.82
C GLN A 94 -3.66 -28.97 10.85
N GLY A 95 -3.51 -27.65 10.68
CA GLY A 95 -4.63 -26.73 10.55
C GLY A 95 -5.57 -26.72 11.74
N VAL A 96 -5.11 -27.17 12.92
CA VAL A 96 -5.95 -27.30 14.11
C VAL A 96 -6.54 -25.93 14.42
N THR A 97 -7.86 -25.86 14.25
CA THR A 97 -8.74 -24.69 14.36
C THR A 97 -8.62 -23.99 15.70
#